data_AF-A0A5G2QJS0-F1
#
_entry.id   AF-A0A5G2QJS0-F1
#
_cell.length_a   1.000
_cell.length_b   1.000
_cell.length_c   1.000
_cell.angle_alpha   90.00
_cell.angle_beta   90.00
_cell.angle_gamma   90.00
#
_symmetry.space_group_name_H-M   'P 1'
#
loop_
_entity.id
_entity.type
_entity.pdbx_description
1 polymer ?
#
loop_
_entity_poly.entity_id
_entity_poly.type
_entity_poly.pdbx_seq_one_letter_code
_entity_poly.pdbx_strand_id
1 'polypeptide(L)'
;MAPEEGVFPREGARSWPERDVSTREGQGGESLGTHAHEIPVSSSGKVSFIKLQGFLPSQCPVTSSLRSPTLVHSSSQSLLYFHVKIPGFQCLAKNMPDPITARESIWLPFMETELRCDEETIIIGHSSGAIAAMRYAETHRVYAIVLVSAYTSDLGDENERASGYFSRPWQWEKIKANCPHIVQFGSTDDPFLPWKEQQEVADRLEAKLYSFTDRGHFQNTEFHELVNVVKSLLKVQA
;
A
#
# COMPACT_ATOMS: atom_id res chain seq x y z
N MET A 1 49.25 -2.22 -28.60
CA MET A 1 49.39 -3.19 -27.49
C MET A 1 48.16 -3.05 -26.62
N ALA A 2 47.18 -3.92 -26.82
CA ALA A 2 46.01 -4.13 -25.98
C ALA A 2 45.95 -5.65 -25.75
N PRO A 3 45.70 -6.16 -24.53
CA PRO A 3 45.60 -7.60 -24.32
C PRO A 3 44.16 -8.09 -24.53
N GLU A 4 44.10 -9.31 -25.03
CA GLU A 4 42.93 -10.07 -25.47
C GLU A 4 42.06 -10.64 -24.34
N GLU A 5 40.77 -10.73 -24.67
CA GLU A 5 39.83 -11.86 -24.54
C GLU A 5 40.03 -12.88 -23.40
N GLY A 6 39.06 -12.91 -22.50
CA GLY A 6 38.75 -14.05 -21.62
C GLY A 6 37.33 -14.56 -21.89
N VAL A 7 37.25 -15.66 -22.65
CA VAL A 7 36.03 -16.43 -22.94
C VAL A 7 35.75 -17.41 -21.80
N PHE A 8 34.53 -17.40 -21.22
CA PHE A 8 33.93 -18.54 -20.51
C PHE A 8 32.41 -18.61 -20.76
N PRO A 9 31.81 -19.82 -20.72
CA PRO A 9 30.70 -20.20 -21.61
C PRO A 9 29.30 -19.94 -21.06
N ARG A 10 28.34 -19.90 -22.01
CA ARG A 10 26.90 -19.93 -21.80
C ARG A 10 26.42 -21.37 -21.53
N GLU A 11 25.86 -21.59 -20.35
CA GLU A 11 24.89 -22.67 -20.06
C GLU A 11 23.66 -21.97 -19.49
N GLY A 12 22.44 -22.15 -19.97
CA GLY A 12 21.75 -23.41 -20.22
C GLY A 12 20.49 -23.36 -19.37
N ALA A 13 19.35 -23.07 -20.00
CA ALA A 13 18.05 -22.90 -19.35
C ALA A 13 17.70 -24.09 -18.45
N ARG A 14 17.36 -23.85 -17.19
CA ARG A 14 16.81 -24.88 -16.30
C ARG A 14 15.30 -24.93 -16.46
N SER A 15 14.86 -25.90 -17.26
CA SER A 15 13.49 -26.38 -17.34
C SER A 15 13.11 -27.12 -16.04
N TRP A 16 11.91 -26.85 -15.54
CA TRP A 16 11.27 -27.57 -14.44
C TRP A 16 10.89 -29.00 -14.87
N PRO A 17 11.08 -30.04 -14.04
CA PRO A 17 10.55 -31.35 -14.36
C PRO A 17 9.05 -31.44 -14.03
N GLU A 18 8.25 -31.68 -15.07
CA GLU A 18 6.93 -32.29 -14.98
C GLU A 18 7.06 -33.66 -14.28
N ARG A 19 6.14 -33.96 -13.36
CA ARG A 19 5.97 -35.32 -12.85
C ARG A 19 4.62 -35.86 -13.28
N ASP A 20 4.73 -36.96 -14.02
CA ASP A 20 3.67 -37.78 -14.56
C ASP A 20 2.68 -38.30 -13.53
N VAL A 21 1.44 -38.36 -13.99
CA VAL A 21 0.32 -39.12 -13.46
C VAL A 21 0.61 -40.61 -13.62
N SER A 22 0.58 -41.38 -12.53
CA SER A 22 0.31 -42.81 -12.60
C SER A 22 -0.62 -43.24 -11.46
N THR A 23 -1.72 -43.82 -11.87
CA THR A 23 -2.79 -44.47 -11.10
C THR A 23 -2.29 -45.52 -10.12
N ARG A 24 -2.96 -45.64 -8.96
CA ARG A 24 -3.18 -46.92 -8.27
C ARG A 24 -4.37 -46.80 -7.32
N GLU A 25 -5.39 -47.60 -7.60
CA GLU A 25 -6.50 -47.96 -6.72
C GLU A 25 -5.99 -48.75 -5.50
N GLY A 26 -6.67 -48.61 -4.36
CA GLY A 26 -6.45 -49.43 -3.17
C GLY A 26 -7.24 -48.93 -1.96
N GLN A 27 -8.17 -49.77 -1.50
CA GLN A 27 -9.26 -49.53 -0.55
C GLN A 27 -8.85 -49.37 0.93
N GLY A 28 -9.70 -48.67 1.70
CA GLY A 28 -10.11 -49.06 3.06
C GLY A 28 -9.47 -48.36 4.27
N GLY A 29 -10.29 -47.70 5.10
CA GLY A 29 -9.91 -47.35 6.48
C GLY A 29 -10.63 -46.13 7.06
N GLU A 30 -11.43 -46.35 8.11
CA GLU A 30 -12.34 -45.41 8.77
C GLU A 30 -11.70 -44.25 9.56
N SER A 31 -12.49 -43.17 9.64
CA SER A 31 -12.64 -42.19 10.74
C SER A 31 -11.41 -41.47 11.30
N LEU A 32 -11.44 -40.13 11.21
CA LEU A 32 -11.54 -39.23 12.37
C LEU A 32 -11.80 -37.81 11.86
N GLY A 33 -12.95 -37.25 12.26
CA GLY A 33 -13.40 -35.93 11.86
C GLY A 33 -12.49 -34.84 12.41
N THR A 34 -12.01 -33.97 11.54
CA THR A 34 -11.55 -32.64 11.89
C THR A 34 -12.59 -31.66 11.40
N HIS A 35 -13.41 -31.15 12.32
CA HIS A 35 -14.22 -29.96 12.07
C HIS A 35 -13.27 -28.81 11.75
N ALA A 36 -13.12 -28.50 10.47
CA ALA A 36 -12.68 -27.18 10.05
C ALA A 36 -13.79 -26.22 10.46
N HIS A 37 -13.52 -25.39 11.47
CA HIS A 37 -14.34 -24.23 11.73
C HIS A 37 -14.26 -23.33 10.49
N GLU A 38 -15.28 -23.40 9.65
CA GLU A 38 -15.57 -22.33 8.70
C GLU A 38 -15.84 -21.08 9.53
N ILE A 39 -14.90 -20.13 9.47
CA ILE A 39 -15.13 -18.78 9.97
C ILE A 39 -16.22 -18.18 9.07
N PRO A 40 -17.39 -17.78 9.60
CA PRO A 40 -18.39 -17.15 8.78
C PRO A 40 -17.83 -15.83 8.26
N VAL A 41 -17.67 -15.73 6.94
CA VAL A 41 -17.26 -14.48 6.29
C VAL A 41 -18.46 -13.54 6.39
N SER A 42 -18.36 -12.61 7.35
CA SER A 42 -19.20 -11.42 7.44
C SER A 42 -19.25 -10.74 6.07
N SER A 43 -20.43 -10.68 5.47
CA SER A 43 -20.64 -10.11 4.13
C SER A 43 -20.61 -8.57 4.11
N SER A 44 -20.01 -7.93 5.12
CA SER A 44 -19.92 -6.47 5.26
C SER A 44 -18.48 -6.04 5.54
N GLY A 45 -17.60 -6.20 4.55
CA GLY A 45 -16.26 -5.63 4.66
C GLY A 45 -16.29 -4.11 4.49
N LYS A 46 -15.37 -3.43 5.18
CA LYS A 46 -15.19 -1.98 5.06
C LYS A 46 -13.91 -1.70 4.29
N VAL A 47 -13.95 -0.67 3.46
CA VAL A 47 -12.74 -0.15 2.79
C VAL A 47 -12.57 1.29 3.26
N SER A 48 -11.52 1.54 4.04
CA SER A 48 -11.18 2.87 4.54
C SER A 48 -9.98 3.40 3.77
N PHE A 49 -10.10 4.63 3.30
CA PHE A 49 -9.10 5.26 2.45
C PHE A 49 -8.43 6.38 3.24
N ILE A 50 -7.11 6.39 3.19
CA ILE A 50 -6.29 7.42 3.81
C ILE A 50 -5.59 8.13 2.67
N LYS A 51 -6.26 9.15 2.16
CA LYS A 51 -5.77 9.93 1.03
C LYS A 51 -5.03 11.14 1.53
N LEU A 52 -3.78 11.27 1.10
CA LEU A 52 -2.91 12.35 1.53
C LEU A 52 -2.13 12.91 0.36
N GLN A 53 -2.14 14.23 0.31
CA GLN A 53 -1.32 15.02 -0.58
C GLN A 53 -0.38 15.81 0.32
N GLY A 54 0.78 15.23 0.62
CA GLY A 54 1.90 16.00 1.17
C GLY A 54 2.26 17.07 0.16
N PHE A 55 2.05 18.34 0.51
CA PHE A 55 2.53 19.45 -0.30
C PHE A 55 4.03 19.60 -0.03
N LEU A 56 4.86 19.26 -1.01
CA LEU A 56 6.28 19.59 -0.96
C LEU A 56 6.45 21.09 -1.22
N PRO A 57 7.20 21.82 -0.37
CA PRO A 57 7.38 23.26 -0.50
C PRO A 57 8.44 23.56 -1.56
N SER A 58 8.07 23.56 -2.84
CA SER A 58 8.92 24.11 -3.91
C SER A 58 8.21 25.07 -4.86
N GLN A 59 6.97 25.45 -4.57
CA GLN A 59 6.26 26.46 -5.37
C GLN A 59 5.63 27.55 -4.50
N CYS A 60 6.47 28.48 -4.03
CA CYS A 60 6.03 29.78 -3.50
C CYS A 60 6.64 30.90 -4.36
N PRO A 61 5.89 31.54 -5.28
CA PRO A 61 6.27 32.86 -5.75
C PRO A 61 5.84 33.89 -4.69
N VAL A 62 6.84 34.57 -4.13
CA VAL A 62 6.66 35.81 -3.35
C VAL A 62 6.06 36.85 -4.29
N THR A 63 4.87 37.40 -4.00
CA THR A 63 4.59 38.85 -4.12
C THR A 63 3.32 39.25 -3.36
N SER A 64 3.35 40.51 -2.92
CA SER A 64 2.48 41.25 -2.01
C SER A 64 1.12 41.71 -2.57
N SER A 65 0.20 41.97 -1.63
CA SER A 65 -0.76 43.11 -1.60
C SER A 65 -2.25 42.85 -1.87
N LEU A 66 -3.03 42.99 -0.79
CA LEU A 66 -4.37 43.60 -0.62
C LEU A 66 -5.61 43.16 -1.47
N ARG A 67 -6.63 42.75 -0.69
CA ARG A 67 -8.12 42.85 -0.84
C ARG A 67 -8.93 41.65 -1.41
N SER A 68 -9.78 41.12 -0.51
CA SER A 68 -11.16 40.60 -0.70
C SER A 68 -11.36 39.20 -1.33
N PRO A 69 -12.44 38.48 -0.92
CA PRO A 69 -12.41 37.05 -0.67
C PRO A 69 -12.61 36.26 -1.95
N THR A 70 -11.64 35.41 -2.31
CA THR A 70 -11.76 34.60 -3.53
C THR A 70 -11.11 33.23 -3.37
N LEU A 71 -11.97 32.23 -3.55
CA LEU A 71 -11.71 30.84 -3.94
C LEU A 71 -10.78 29.98 -3.05
N VAL A 72 -11.38 29.28 -2.10
CA VAL A 72 -10.78 28.01 -1.61
C VAL A 72 -10.94 27.00 -2.75
N HIS A 73 -9.92 26.90 -3.61
CA HIS A 73 -9.83 25.83 -4.60
C HIS A 73 -9.56 24.53 -3.84
N SER A 74 -10.65 23.87 -3.41
CA SER A 74 -10.65 22.46 -3.01
C SER A 74 -10.18 21.67 -4.22
N SER A 75 -8.91 21.28 -4.25
CA SER A 75 -8.32 20.49 -5.32
C SER A 75 -9.08 19.18 -5.41
N SER A 76 -10.03 19.17 -6.34
CA SER A 76 -10.90 18.04 -6.67
C SER A 76 -10.12 16.93 -7.39
N GLN A 77 -8.79 16.98 -7.41
CA GLN A 77 -7.94 16.17 -8.30
C GLN A 77 -7.71 14.73 -7.85
N SER A 78 -8.25 14.32 -6.71
CA SER A 78 -7.96 12.97 -6.22
C SER A 78 -9.12 12.30 -5.50
N LEU A 79 -10.36 12.78 -5.72
CA LEU A 79 -11.59 12.05 -5.36
C LEU A 79 -12.12 11.18 -6.52
N LEU A 80 -11.53 11.29 -7.71
CA LEU A 80 -12.03 10.58 -8.89
C LEU A 80 -11.69 9.08 -8.88
N TYR A 81 -10.51 8.72 -8.39
CA TYR A 81 -10.03 7.33 -8.31
C TYR A 81 -10.99 6.35 -7.59
N PHE A 82 -11.72 6.85 -6.59
CA PHE A 82 -12.32 5.99 -5.56
C PHE A 82 -13.83 6.14 -5.42
N HIS A 83 -14.50 6.74 -6.41
CA HIS A 83 -15.96 6.60 -6.54
C HIS A 83 -16.40 5.19 -6.97
N VAL A 84 -15.50 4.19 -6.87
CA VAL A 84 -15.79 2.80 -7.14
C VAL A 84 -16.79 2.30 -6.09
N LYS A 85 -18.07 2.31 -6.47
CA LYS A 85 -19.10 1.58 -5.76
C LYS A 85 -18.89 0.10 -6.02
N ILE A 86 -18.28 -0.59 -5.05
CA ILE A 86 -18.26 -2.05 -5.02
C ILE A 86 -19.53 -2.47 -4.26
N PRO A 87 -20.49 -3.17 -4.90
CA PRO A 87 -21.70 -3.63 -4.21
C PRO A 87 -21.35 -4.42 -2.95
N GLY A 88 -22.01 -4.11 -1.83
CA GLY A 88 -21.76 -4.76 -0.53
C GLY A 88 -20.59 -4.17 0.28
N PHE A 89 -19.87 -3.17 -0.25
CA PHE A 89 -18.74 -2.56 0.45
C PHE A 89 -18.91 -1.05 0.64
N GLN A 90 -18.47 -0.58 1.80
CA GLN A 90 -18.41 0.85 2.10
C GLN A 90 -17.03 1.40 1.76
N CYS A 91 -17.00 2.51 1.01
CA CYS A 91 -15.79 3.27 0.75
C CYS A 91 -15.81 4.57 1.56
N LEU A 92 -14.87 4.72 2.50
CA LEU A 92 -14.71 5.94 3.31
C LEU A 92 -13.48 6.73 2.87
N ALA A 93 -13.69 7.87 2.22
CA ALA A 93 -12.62 8.82 1.89
C ALA A 93 -12.93 10.17 2.54
N LYS A 94 -12.18 10.54 3.57
CA LYS A 94 -12.27 11.84 4.25
C LYS A 94 -10.97 12.61 4.09
N ASN A 95 -11.04 13.93 4.18
CA ASN A 95 -9.84 14.74 4.34
C ASN A 95 -9.22 14.43 5.70
N MET A 96 -7.91 14.21 5.71
CA MET A 96 -7.17 13.99 6.95
C MET A 96 -6.96 15.34 7.68
N PRO A 97 -7.01 15.35 9.03
CA PRO A 97 -6.55 16.49 9.80
C PRO A 97 -5.06 16.74 9.53
N ASP A 98 -4.54 17.95 9.75
CA ASP A 98 -3.11 18.25 9.53
C ASP A 98 -2.52 17.71 8.20
N PRO A 99 -3.14 18.03 7.04
CA PRO A 99 -2.80 17.39 5.77
C PRO A 99 -1.41 17.77 5.23
N ILE A 100 -0.75 18.77 5.82
CA ILE A 100 0.56 19.26 5.38
C ILE A 100 1.69 18.50 6.05
N THR A 101 1.71 18.44 7.39
CA THR A 101 2.79 17.79 8.15
C THR A 101 2.51 16.33 8.46
N ALA A 102 1.26 15.90 8.32
CA ALA A 102 0.94 14.49 8.38
C ALA A 102 1.23 13.80 9.71
N ARG A 103 1.13 14.52 10.84
CA ARG A 103 1.64 14.01 12.12
C ARG A 103 1.03 12.68 12.51
N GLU A 104 1.90 11.74 12.84
CA GLU A 104 1.53 10.41 13.34
C GLU A 104 0.58 10.50 14.53
N SER A 105 0.87 11.40 15.47
CA SER A 105 0.10 11.64 16.69
C SER A 105 -1.31 12.19 16.43
N ILE A 106 -1.61 12.62 15.20
CA ILE A 106 -2.92 13.12 14.79
C ILE A 106 -3.61 12.09 13.90
N TRP A 107 -2.89 11.52 12.94
CA TRP A 107 -3.50 10.65 11.94
C TRP A 107 -3.85 9.27 12.46
N LEU A 108 -2.99 8.62 13.26
CA LEU A 108 -3.30 7.30 13.79
C LEU A 108 -4.58 7.33 14.66
N PRO A 109 -4.75 8.29 15.59
CA PRO A 109 -6.02 8.45 16.31
C PRO A 109 -7.22 8.74 15.41
N PHE A 110 -7.05 9.51 14.33
CA PHE A 110 -8.12 9.78 13.36
C PHE A 110 -8.50 8.52 12.57
N MET A 111 -7.52 7.71 12.17
CA MET A 111 -7.74 6.42 11.52
C MET A 111 -8.55 5.48 12.41
N GLU A 112 -8.25 5.45 13.70
CA GLU A 112 -8.93 4.62 14.69
C GLU A 112 -10.35 5.10 14.97
N THR A 113 -10.55 6.39 15.24
CA THR A 113 -11.83 6.89 15.75
C THR A 113 -12.79 7.36 14.65
N GLU A 114 -12.29 8.10 13.67
CA GLU A 114 -13.09 8.76 12.63
C GLU A 114 -13.24 7.93 11.35
N LEU A 115 -12.19 7.18 10.98
CA LEU A 115 -12.23 6.21 9.88
C LEU A 115 -12.59 4.80 10.34
N ARG A 116 -12.53 4.54 11.66
CA ARG A 116 -12.90 3.26 12.29
C ARG A 116 -12.18 2.09 11.63
N CYS A 117 -10.87 2.25 11.41
CA CYS A 117 -10.04 1.18 10.87
C CYS A 117 -10.00 0.02 11.88
N ASP A 118 -10.35 -1.17 11.41
CA ASP A 118 -10.46 -2.38 12.22
C ASP A 118 -9.99 -3.62 11.42
N GLU A 119 -10.14 -4.81 12.00
CA GLU A 119 -9.72 -6.07 11.38
C GLU A 119 -10.52 -6.48 10.13
N GLU A 120 -11.63 -5.80 9.83
CA GLU A 120 -12.44 -5.98 8.61
C GLU A 120 -12.15 -4.88 7.57
N THR A 121 -11.15 -4.04 7.81
CA THR A 121 -10.85 -2.87 6.99
C THR A 121 -9.67 -3.11 6.03
N ILE A 122 -9.88 -2.83 4.75
CA ILE A 122 -8.78 -2.59 3.80
C ILE A 122 -8.37 -1.12 3.92
N ILE A 123 -7.12 -0.87 4.28
CA ILE A 123 -6.52 0.47 4.29
C ILE A 123 -5.76 0.69 2.99
N ILE A 124 -6.14 1.71 2.23
CA ILE A 124 -5.38 2.16 1.06
C ILE A 124 -4.67 3.46 1.42
N GLY A 125 -3.35 3.41 1.48
CA GLY A 125 -2.48 4.53 1.82
C GLY A 125 -1.61 4.94 0.64
N HIS A 126 -1.58 6.24 0.32
CA HIS A 126 -0.70 6.82 -0.70
C HIS A 126 0.34 7.72 -0.05
N SER A 127 1.62 7.56 -0.41
CA SER A 127 2.74 8.35 0.11
C SER A 127 2.75 8.36 1.64
N SER A 128 2.66 9.52 2.30
CA SER A 128 2.53 9.60 3.78
C SER A 128 1.38 8.76 4.35
N GLY A 129 0.34 8.46 3.57
CA GLY A 129 -0.74 7.55 3.95
C GLY A 129 -0.33 6.09 3.99
N ALA A 130 0.59 5.68 3.12
CA ALA A 130 1.20 4.36 3.18
C ALA A 130 2.04 4.23 4.47
N ILE A 131 2.77 5.29 4.84
CA ILE A 131 3.55 5.36 6.07
C ILE A 131 2.64 5.26 7.31
N ALA A 132 1.54 6.00 7.32
CA ALA A 132 0.54 5.95 8.39
C ALA A 132 -0.11 4.55 8.50
N ALA A 133 -0.45 3.92 7.36
CA ALA A 133 -1.00 2.57 7.34
C ALA A 133 -0.01 1.54 7.93
N MET A 134 1.27 1.62 7.55
CA MET A 134 2.31 0.76 8.10
C MET A 134 2.48 0.96 9.61
N ARG A 135 2.54 2.20 10.09
CA ARG A 135 2.66 2.47 11.54
C ARG A 135 1.42 2.03 12.32
N TYR A 136 0.24 2.23 11.76
CA TYR A 136 -1.00 1.78 12.39
C TYR A 136 -1.03 0.25 12.56
N ALA A 137 -0.57 -0.48 11.55
CA ALA A 137 -0.48 -1.94 11.57
C ALA A 137 0.60 -2.47 12.55
N GLU A 138 1.49 -1.65 13.10
CA GLU A 138 2.40 -2.09 14.17
C GLU A 138 1.65 -2.45 15.46
N THR A 139 0.47 -1.85 15.70
CA THR A 139 -0.30 -2.04 16.94
C THR A 139 -1.76 -2.46 16.72
N HIS A 140 -2.29 -2.37 15.49
CA HIS A 140 -3.68 -2.68 15.18
C HIS A 140 -3.78 -3.76 14.11
N ARG A 141 -4.72 -4.68 14.29
CA ARG A 141 -5.07 -5.67 13.27
C ARG A 141 -5.92 -5.02 12.19
N VAL A 142 -5.61 -5.32 10.93
CA VAL A 142 -6.32 -4.81 9.75
C VAL A 142 -6.44 -5.92 8.72
N TYR A 143 -7.51 -5.91 7.92
CA TYR A 143 -7.72 -6.97 6.92
C TYR A 143 -6.63 -6.95 5.84
N ALA A 144 -6.35 -5.77 5.30
CA ALA A 144 -5.28 -5.58 4.32
C ALA A 144 -4.76 -4.14 4.35
N ILE A 145 -3.51 -3.96 3.94
CA ILE A 145 -2.96 -2.66 3.57
C ILE A 145 -2.52 -2.68 2.10
N VAL A 146 -2.94 -1.66 1.36
CA VAL A 146 -2.49 -1.40 0.00
C VAL A 146 -1.69 -0.11 0.01
N LEU A 147 -0.39 -0.26 -0.23
CA LEU A 147 0.61 0.78 -0.08
C LEU A 147 0.99 1.33 -1.45
N VAL A 148 0.69 2.60 -1.73
CA VAL A 148 1.06 3.27 -2.99
C VAL A 148 2.18 4.26 -2.69
N SER A 149 3.34 4.13 -3.35
CA SER A 149 4.52 4.98 -3.09
C SER A 149 4.96 4.95 -1.61
N ALA A 150 5.22 3.76 -1.06
CA ALA A 150 5.73 3.60 0.30
C ALA A 150 7.26 3.74 0.37
N TYR A 151 7.77 4.21 1.50
CA TYR A 151 9.18 4.50 1.73
C TYR A 151 9.55 4.31 3.21
N THR A 152 10.82 4.44 3.59
CA THR A 152 11.32 3.99 4.90
C THR A 152 12.01 5.07 5.73
N SER A 153 12.42 6.20 5.15
CA SER A 153 13.11 7.28 5.85
C SER A 153 12.41 8.64 5.69
N ASP A 154 12.90 9.65 6.42
CA ASP A 154 12.45 11.03 6.23
C ASP A 154 13.07 11.70 4.98
N LEU A 155 13.90 10.97 4.22
CA LEU A 155 14.58 11.42 3.01
C LEU A 155 15.45 12.68 3.22
N GLY A 156 15.79 13.01 4.46
CA GLY A 156 16.43 14.27 4.82
C GLY A 156 15.51 15.50 4.71
N ASP A 157 14.20 15.32 4.54
CA ASP A 157 13.20 16.38 4.48
C ASP A 157 12.69 16.74 5.90
N GLU A 158 12.64 18.04 6.20
CA GLU A 158 12.25 18.51 7.54
C GLU A 158 10.77 18.29 7.85
N ASN A 159 9.89 18.36 6.84
CA ASN A 159 8.47 18.15 7.02
C ASN A 159 8.17 16.66 7.24
N GLU A 160 8.82 15.78 6.48
CA GLU A 160 8.78 14.33 6.71
C GLU A 160 9.30 13.96 8.10
N ARG A 161 10.41 14.56 8.53
CA ARG A 161 10.92 14.37 9.91
C ARG A 161 9.92 14.88 10.96
N ALA A 162 9.28 16.02 10.71
CA ALA A 162 8.29 16.61 11.61
C ALA A 162 6.98 15.80 11.73
N SER A 163 6.71 14.91 10.78
CA SER A 163 5.57 13.97 10.86
C SER A 163 5.68 13.00 12.05
N GLY A 164 6.91 12.69 12.47
CA GLY A 164 7.21 11.76 13.55
C GLY A 164 7.33 10.29 13.13
N TYR A 165 6.96 9.93 11.89
CA TYR A 165 6.93 8.54 11.44
C TYR A 165 8.29 7.84 11.39
N PHE A 166 9.39 8.58 11.18
CA PHE A 166 10.72 8.00 10.94
C PHE A 166 11.65 8.10 12.15
N SER A 167 11.12 8.53 13.30
CA SER A 167 11.87 8.74 14.54
C SER A 167 12.37 7.45 15.23
N ARG A 168 11.94 6.28 14.76
CA ARG A 168 12.32 4.96 15.30
C ARG A 168 12.29 3.87 14.22
N PRO A 169 12.98 2.73 14.42
CA PRO A 169 12.94 1.62 13.47
C PRO A 169 11.52 1.12 13.19
N TRP A 170 11.33 0.57 12.00
CA TRP A 170 10.10 -0.09 11.59
C TRP A 170 9.94 -1.46 12.25
N GLN A 171 8.74 -1.74 12.77
CA GLN A 171 8.44 -3.01 13.44
C GLN A 171 7.85 -4.02 12.44
N TRP A 172 8.61 -4.36 11.39
CA TRP A 172 8.17 -5.17 10.25
C TRP A 172 7.41 -6.45 10.63
N GLU A 173 7.92 -7.22 11.60
CA GLU A 173 7.28 -8.46 12.04
C GLU A 173 5.92 -8.23 12.70
N LYS A 174 5.72 -7.10 13.39
CA LYS A 174 4.42 -6.75 13.95
C LYS A 174 3.43 -6.38 12.86
N ILE A 175 3.87 -5.62 11.86
CA ILE A 175 3.05 -5.26 10.70
C ILE A 175 2.56 -6.52 10.00
N LYS A 176 3.48 -7.45 9.69
CA LYS A 176 3.12 -8.74 9.08
C LYS A 176 2.19 -9.59 9.95
N ALA A 177 2.40 -9.63 11.26
CA ALA A 177 1.54 -10.39 12.18
C ALA A 177 0.11 -9.82 12.30
N ASN A 178 -0.04 -8.51 12.12
CA ASN A 178 -1.32 -7.80 12.25
C ASN A 178 -2.06 -7.60 10.91
N CYS A 179 -1.36 -7.77 9.78
CA CYS A 179 -1.93 -7.57 8.45
C CYS A 179 -1.64 -8.78 7.54
N PRO A 180 -2.62 -9.66 7.30
CA PRO A 180 -2.41 -10.88 6.50
C PRO A 180 -2.26 -10.60 5.00
N HIS A 181 -2.62 -9.40 4.54
CA HIS A 181 -2.62 -9.03 3.13
C HIS A 181 -1.94 -7.68 2.93
N ILE A 182 -0.70 -7.72 2.41
CA ILE A 182 0.09 -6.52 2.12
C ILE A 182 0.33 -6.47 0.61
N VAL A 183 -0.15 -5.41 -0.04
CA VAL A 183 0.07 -5.15 -1.46
C VAL A 183 0.75 -3.81 -1.60
N GLN A 184 1.74 -3.71 -2.50
CA GLN A 184 2.44 -2.48 -2.75
C GLN A 184 2.42 -2.12 -4.23
N PHE A 185 2.22 -0.85 -4.53
CA PHE A 185 2.43 -0.22 -5.82
C PHE A 185 3.60 0.74 -5.71
N GLY A 186 4.61 0.54 -6.56
CA GLY A 186 5.79 1.40 -6.61
C GLY A 186 6.19 1.70 -8.04
N SER A 187 6.87 2.81 -8.25
CA SER A 187 7.39 3.21 -9.57
C SER A 187 8.85 3.57 -9.50
N THR A 188 9.66 3.06 -10.42
CA THR A 188 11.11 3.34 -10.48
C THR A 188 11.42 4.77 -10.92
N ASP A 189 10.46 5.44 -11.59
CA ASP A 189 10.53 6.82 -12.04
C ASP A 189 9.87 7.81 -11.06
N ASP A 190 9.58 7.39 -9.82
CA ASP A 190 9.06 8.28 -8.77
C ASP A 190 10.06 9.43 -8.51
N PRO A 191 9.68 10.70 -8.74
CA PRO A 191 10.60 11.82 -8.64
C PRO A 191 10.89 12.22 -7.19
N PHE A 192 10.14 11.69 -6.22
CA PHE A 192 10.26 12.02 -4.80
C PHE A 192 10.92 10.89 -4.01
N LEU A 193 10.62 9.63 -4.38
CA LEU A 193 11.02 8.48 -3.59
C LEU A 193 12.09 7.63 -4.29
N PRO A 194 13.24 7.36 -3.65
CA PRO A 194 14.22 6.45 -4.22
C PRO A 194 13.64 5.03 -4.31
N TRP A 195 13.80 4.38 -5.47
CA TRP A 195 13.34 3.01 -5.68
C TRP A 195 13.84 2.04 -4.59
N LYS A 196 15.04 2.27 -4.05
CA LYS A 196 15.62 1.46 -2.98
C LYS A 196 14.75 1.40 -1.73
N GLU A 197 14.14 2.51 -1.31
CA GLU A 197 13.25 2.51 -0.15
C GLU A 197 11.91 1.84 -0.45
N GLN A 198 11.38 2.03 -1.66
CA GLN A 198 10.19 1.31 -2.10
C GLN A 198 10.43 -0.21 -2.08
N GLN A 199 11.58 -0.65 -2.61
CA GLN A 199 11.97 -2.06 -2.59
C GLN A 199 12.19 -2.58 -1.17
N GLU A 200 12.77 -1.77 -0.27
CA GLU A 200 12.92 -2.16 1.14
C GLU A 200 11.56 -2.44 1.79
N VAL A 201 10.56 -1.58 1.59
CA VAL A 201 9.20 -1.84 2.12
C VAL A 201 8.67 -3.19 1.60
N ALA A 202 8.78 -3.43 0.30
CA ALA A 202 8.29 -4.64 -0.33
C ALA A 202 8.98 -5.90 0.22
N ASP A 203 10.30 -5.86 0.33
CA ASP A 203 11.12 -6.98 0.78
C ASP A 203 10.89 -7.28 2.28
N ARG A 204 10.85 -6.24 3.12
CA ARG A 204 10.73 -6.40 4.58
C ARG A 204 9.33 -6.79 5.02
N LEU A 205 8.31 -6.36 4.30
CA LEU A 205 6.92 -6.74 4.54
C LEU A 205 6.49 -7.99 3.76
N GLU A 206 7.35 -8.53 2.89
CA GLU A 206 6.99 -9.61 1.97
C GLU A 206 5.72 -9.27 1.17
N ALA A 207 5.61 -7.99 0.77
CA ALA A 207 4.44 -7.46 0.12
C ALA A 207 4.32 -7.98 -1.32
N LYS A 208 3.08 -8.14 -1.80
CA LYS A 208 2.83 -8.35 -3.22
C LYS A 208 3.11 -7.05 -3.97
N LEU A 209 4.30 -6.94 -4.55
CA LEU A 209 4.75 -5.74 -5.27
C LEU A 209 4.25 -5.71 -6.72
N TYR A 210 3.63 -4.59 -7.09
CA TYR A 210 3.36 -4.17 -8.45
C TYR A 210 4.31 -3.02 -8.78
N SER A 211 5.38 -3.31 -9.52
CA SER A 211 6.37 -2.34 -9.94
C SER A 211 6.04 -1.75 -11.31
N PHE A 212 6.23 -0.44 -11.43
CA PHE A 212 6.06 0.32 -12.66
C PHE A 212 7.33 1.11 -12.97
N THR A 213 7.43 1.60 -14.20
CA THR A 213 8.56 2.43 -14.64
C THR A 213 8.10 3.76 -15.24
N ASP A 214 6.80 4.03 -15.17
CA ASP A 214 6.10 5.07 -15.93
C ASP A 214 4.91 5.68 -15.16
N ARG A 215 4.86 5.49 -13.84
CA ARG A 215 3.74 5.95 -12.98
C ARG A 215 4.13 7.08 -12.05
N GLY A 216 5.40 7.51 -12.03
CA GLY A 216 5.90 8.55 -11.16
C GLY A 216 5.45 8.34 -9.71
N HIS A 217 4.87 9.38 -9.11
CA HIS A 217 4.32 9.33 -7.75
C HIS A 217 2.81 9.00 -7.70
N PHE A 218 2.27 8.36 -8.74
CA PHE A 218 0.86 7.95 -8.85
C PHE A 218 -0.14 9.12 -8.66
N GLN A 219 0.11 10.24 -9.36
CA GLN A 219 -0.72 11.45 -9.28
C GLN A 219 -1.78 11.55 -10.40
N ASN A 220 -1.79 10.60 -11.35
CA ASN A 220 -2.72 10.53 -12.49
C ASN A 220 -4.14 10.13 -12.09
N THR A 221 -5.19 10.86 -12.47
CA THR A 221 -6.59 10.70 -12.00
C THR A 221 -7.26 9.31 -12.04
N GLU A 222 -6.66 8.30 -12.68
CA GLU A 222 -7.18 6.94 -12.82
C GLU A 222 -6.16 5.91 -12.33
N PHE A 223 -6.65 4.85 -11.66
CA PHE A 223 -5.79 3.77 -11.15
C PHE A 223 -6.51 2.42 -11.18
N HIS A 224 -6.69 1.88 -12.38
CA HIS A 224 -7.46 0.67 -12.62
C HIS A 224 -6.87 -0.58 -11.95
N GLU A 225 -5.54 -0.67 -11.93
CA GLU A 225 -4.79 -1.77 -11.32
C GLU A 225 -5.07 -1.87 -9.81
N LEU A 226 -5.15 -0.72 -9.13
CA LEU A 226 -5.52 -0.64 -7.72
C LEU A 226 -6.94 -1.15 -7.48
N VAL A 227 -7.90 -0.75 -8.32
CA VAL A 227 -9.30 -1.22 -8.22
C VAL A 227 -9.39 -2.73 -8.39
N ASN A 228 -8.64 -3.29 -9.35
CA ASN A 228 -8.60 -4.73 -9.59
C ASN A 228 -8.00 -5.48 -8.39
N VAL A 229 -6.95 -4.95 -7.78
CA VAL A 229 -6.37 -5.50 -6.54
C VAL A 229 -7.41 -5.50 -5.42
N VAL A 230 -8.09 -4.38 -5.19
CA VAL A 230 -9.12 -4.30 -4.14
C VAL A 230 -10.23 -5.33 -4.39
N LYS A 231 -10.76 -5.43 -5.62
CA LYS A 231 -11.76 -6.46 -5.96
C LYS A 231 -11.26 -7.89 -5.69
N SER A 232 -10.00 -8.17 -6.00
CA SER A 232 -9.39 -9.49 -5.75
C SER A 232 -9.26 -9.80 -4.26
N LEU A 233 -8.91 -8.81 -3.44
CA LEU A 233 -8.85 -8.94 -1.98
C LEU A 233 -10.23 -9.20 -1.40
N LEU A 234 -11.27 -8.60 -1.97
CA LEU A 234 -12.65 -8.76 -1.54
C LEU A 234 -13.29 -10.09 -1.96
N LYS A 235 -12.57 -10.96 -2.69
CA LYS A 235 -13.09 -12.23 -3.23
C LYS A 235 -14.44 -12.06 -3.94
N VAL A 236 -14.67 -10.94 -4.61
CA VAL A 236 -15.80 -10.82 -5.53
C VAL A 236 -15.40 -11.66 -6.74
N GLN A 237 -15.93 -12.88 -6.83
CA GLN A 237 -15.94 -13.61 -8.10
C GLN A 237 -16.57 -12.68 -9.14
N ALA A 238 -15.81 -12.39 -10.20
CA ALA A 238 -16.28 -11.63 -11.35
C ALA A 238 -17.50 -12.29 -11.99
#